data_AF-A0A9D5VAL9-F1
#
_entry.id   AF-A0A9D5VAL9-F1
#
_cell.length_a   1.000
_cell.length_b   1.000
_cell.length_c   1.000
_cell.angle_alpha   90.00
_cell.angle_beta   90.00
_cell.angle_gamma   90.00
#
_symmetry.space_group_name_H-M   'P 1'
#
loop_
_entity.id
_entity.type
_entity.pdbx_description
1 polymer ?
#
loop_
_entity_poly.entity_id
_entity_poly.type
_entity_poly.pdbx_seq_one_letter_code
_entity_poly.pdbx_strand_id
1 'polypeptide(L)'
;MMPFQRPPLEALIRAAEAEIEATLPGADASLRRTVLGVLARVLAGGEHGLYGYLDFIVRQALPDTAESEYLDRHADVWGIVRKAAAFAAGAVDFTGVNGTVIAEGTELKRADGVKYATAAEATIAGGSATVAVVAVAAGSAGLANAGQTLTLTTPIAGVDSAATIAAGGLIAGADQETDPALLIRLLARIQQPPHGGADFDYPSWALAVAGVTRAWVYAQELGIGTVTVRFMMDATYADGIPLAADVAAVQAAIDAVRPVTADVTVVAPVAVPLSFTISGLNPATQAVKDAIEAELKDLIRREA
;
A
#
# COMPACT_ATOMS: atom_id res chain seq x y z
N MET A 1 -20.20 10.08 -30.04
CA MET A 1 -19.01 9.73 -30.83
C MET A 1 -18.94 8.21 -30.88
N MET A 2 -18.85 7.57 -32.05
CA MET A 2 -18.70 6.11 -32.07
C MET A 2 -17.29 5.73 -31.59
N PRO A 3 -17.14 4.79 -30.65
CA PRO A 3 -15.83 4.34 -30.20
C PRO A 3 -15.09 3.68 -31.36
N PHE A 4 -13.82 4.05 -31.55
CA PHE A 4 -12.96 3.37 -32.51
C PHE A 4 -12.82 1.90 -32.10
N GLN A 5 -13.10 0.99 -33.01
CA GLN A 5 -12.88 -0.44 -32.81
C GLN A 5 -11.72 -0.87 -33.70
N ARG A 6 -10.70 -1.49 -33.08
CA ARG A 6 -9.58 -2.06 -33.82
C ARG A 6 -10.10 -3.07 -34.85
N PRO A 7 -9.81 -2.90 -36.15
CA PRO A 7 -10.25 -3.84 -37.16
C PRO A 7 -9.68 -5.25 -36.89
N PRO A 8 -10.49 -6.32 -37.00
CA PRO A 8 -9.98 -7.68 -36.91
C PRO A 8 -9.06 -7.97 -38.09
N LEU A 9 -8.09 -8.86 -37.90
CA LEU A 9 -7.09 -9.20 -38.93
C LEU A 9 -7.73 -9.62 -40.26
N GLU A 10 -8.83 -10.37 -40.21
CA GLU A 10 -9.57 -10.79 -41.41
C GLU A 10 -10.11 -9.61 -42.23
N ALA A 11 -10.56 -8.54 -41.56
CA ALA A 11 -11.03 -7.34 -42.24
C ALA A 11 -9.89 -6.59 -42.92
N LEU A 12 -8.73 -6.52 -42.27
CA LEU A 12 -7.51 -5.91 -42.84
C LEU A 12 -7.00 -6.70 -44.03
N ILE A 13 -7.01 -8.05 -43.97
CA ILE A 13 -6.64 -8.89 -45.12
C ILE A 13 -7.54 -8.62 -46.31
N ARG A 14 -8.87 -8.59 -46.11
CA ARG A 14 -9.82 -8.30 -47.19
C ARG A 14 -9.66 -6.89 -47.75
N ALA A 15 -9.37 -5.91 -46.90
CA ALA A 15 -9.12 -4.54 -47.35
C ALA A 15 -7.86 -4.47 -48.23
N ALA A 16 -6.76 -5.09 -47.81
CA ALA A 16 -5.53 -5.14 -48.58
C ALA A 16 -5.69 -5.91 -49.91
N GLU A 17 -6.41 -7.04 -49.90
CA GLU A 17 -6.73 -7.78 -51.13
C GLU A 17 -7.54 -6.91 -52.11
N ALA A 18 -8.58 -6.21 -51.63
CA ALA A 18 -9.41 -5.32 -52.44
C ALA A 18 -8.63 -4.12 -53.00
N GLU A 19 -7.71 -3.53 -52.22
CA GLU A 19 -6.89 -2.41 -52.67
C GLU A 19 -5.90 -2.83 -53.76
N ILE A 20 -5.29 -4.02 -53.64
CA ILE A 20 -4.40 -4.58 -54.66
C ILE A 20 -5.18 -4.80 -55.98
N GLU A 21 -6.37 -5.40 -55.91
CA GLU A 21 -7.20 -5.67 -57.09
C GLU A 21 -7.73 -4.38 -57.74
N ALA A 22 -8.05 -3.36 -56.95
CA ALA A 22 -8.44 -2.05 -57.46
C ALA A 22 -7.29 -1.33 -58.17
N THR A 23 -6.05 -1.53 -57.72
CA THR A 23 -4.86 -0.82 -58.21
C THR A 23 -4.19 -1.52 -59.39
N LEU A 24 -4.26 -2.85 -59.46
CA LEU A 24 -3.63 -3.67 -60.50
C LEU A 24 -4.69 -4.37 -61.37
N PRO A 25 -5.01 -3.83 -62.56
CA PRO A 25 -5.99 -4.44 -63.45
C PRO A 25 -5.63 -5.87 -63.83
N GLY A 26 -6.54 -6.82 -63.57
CA GLY A 26 -6.34 -8.25 -63.86
C GLY A 26 -5.58 -9.03 -62.79
N ALA A 27 -5.21 -8.40 -61.67
CA ALA A 27 -4.72 -9.10 -60.49
C ALA A 27 -5.85 -9.83 -59.75
N ASP A 28 -5.52 -10.96 -59.12
CA ASP A 28 -6.39 -11.67 -58.19
C ASP A 28 -5.59 -11.97 -56.92
N ALA A 29 -5.83 -11.16 -55.89
CA ALA A 29 -5.15 -11.27 -54.60
C ALA A 29 -5.87 -12.24 -53.67
N SER A 30 -7.16 -12.50 -53.92
CA SER A 30 -8.02 -13.40 -53.14
C SER A 30 -7.68 -14.89 -53.31
N LEU A 31 -7.09 -15.26 -54.45
CA LEU A 31 -6.75 -16.66 -54.74
C LEU A 31 -5.74 -17.24 -53.75
N ARG A 32 -5.98 -18.51 -53.39
CA ARG A 32 -5.13 -19.23 -52.45
C ARG A 32 -3.73 -19.43 -53.04
N ARG A 33 -2.70 -19.13 -52.25
CA ARG A 33 -1.26 -19.29 -52.59
C ARG A 33 -0.72 -18.36 -53.67
N THR A 34 -1.40 -17.25 -53.97
CA THR A 34 -0.81 -16.21 -54.82
C THR A 34 0.22 -15.39 -54.04
N VAL A 35 1.25 -14.88 -54.74
CA VAL A 35 2.23 -13.96 -54.14
C VAL A 35 1.52 -12.70 -53.64
N LEU A 36 0.53 -12.20 -54.40
CA LEU A 36 -0.27 -11.03 -54.02
C LEU A 36 -1.08 -11.26 -52.74
N GLY A 37 -1.72 -12.42 -52.59
CA GLY A 37 -2.41 -12.79 -51.35
C GLY A 37 -1.46 -13.00 -50.18
N VAL A 38 -0.20 -13.41 -50.40
CA VAL A 38 0.81 -13.45 -49.34
C VAL A 38 1.19 -12.03 -48.92
N LEU A 39 1.43 -11.12 -49.87
CA LEU A 39 1.74 -9.71 -49.58
C LEU A 39 0.59 -9.02 -48.82
N ALA A 40 -0.67 -9.23 -49.24
CA ALA A 40 -1.84 -8.71 -48.54
C ALA A 40 -1.88 -9.14 -47.06
N ARG A 41 -1.58 -10.42 -46.79
CA ARG A 41 -1.53 -10.95 -45.41
C ARG A 41 -0.36 -10.39 -44.61
N VAL A 42 0.81 -10.19 -45.23
CA VAL A 42 1.98 -9.58 -44.55
C VAL A 42 1.69 -8.14 -44.18
N LEU A 43 1.12 -7.35 -45.10
CA LEU A 43 0.73 -5.95 -44.85
C LEU A 43 -0.34 -5.87 -43.76
N ALA A 44 -1.43 -6.63 -43.89
CA ALA A 44 -2.50 -6.70 -42.89
C ALA A 44 -1.99 -7.17 -41.52
N GLY A 45 -1.05 -8.11 -41.48
CA GLY A 45 -0.40 -8.56 -40.24
C GLY A 45 0.42 -7.45 -39.59
N GLY A 46 1.17 -6.69 -40.38
CA GLY A 46 1.93 -5.52 -39.93
C GLY A 46 1.01 -4.43 -39.37
N GLU A 47 -0.04 -4.06 -40.10
CA GLU A 47 -1.05 -3.09 -39.65
C GLU A 47 -1.77 -3.56 -38.39
N HIS A 48 -2.16 -4.83 -38.32
CA HIS A 48 -2.78 -5.38 -37.14
C HIS A 48 -1.86 -5.26 -35.92
N GLY A 49 -0.57 -5.57 -36.07
CA GLY A 49 0.44 -5.38 -35.04
C GLY A 49 0.57 -3.92 -34.60
N LEU A 50 0.64 -2.98 -35.55
CA LEU A 50 0.71 -1.54 -35.27
C LEU A 50 -0.53 -1.04 -34.53
N TYR A 51 -1.75 -1.42 -34.95
CA TYR A 51 -2.97 -1.08 -34.22
C TYR A 51 -2.99 -1.65 -32.80
N GLY A 52 -2.41 -2.84 -32.60
CA GLY A 52 -2.27 -3.42 -31.25
C GLY A 52 -1.33 -2.59 -30.37
N TYR A 53 -0.19 -2.16 -30.92
CA TYR A 53 0.74 -1.30 -30.19
C TYR A 53 0.16 0.09 -29.89
N LEU A 54 -0.62 0.66 -30.82
CA LEU A 54 -1.33 1.92 -30.60
C LEU A 54 -2.40 1.80 -29.49
N ASP A 55 -3.17 0.70 -29.46
CA ASP A 55 -4.13 0.44 -28.38
C ASP A 55 -3.42 0.36 -27.02
N PHE A 56 -2.27 -0.33 -26.98
CA PHE A 56 -1.44 -0.38 -25.79
C PHE A 56 -0.99 1.03 -25.35
N ILE A 57 -0.43 1.84 -26.26
CA ILE A 57 0.01 3.21 -25.95
C ILE A 57 -1.14 4.06 -25.39
N VAL A 58 -2.33 3.99 -25.99
CA VAL A 58 -3.50 4.76 -25.54
C VAL A 58 -3.92 4.36 -24.13
N ARG A 59 -3.86 3.07 -23.78
CA ARG A 59 -4.11 2.62 -22.40
C ARG A 59 -3.08 3.17 -21.41
N GLN A 60 -1.83 3.33 -21.83
CA GLN A 60 -0.79 3.90 -20.97
C GLN A 60 -0.88 5.44 -20.83
N ALA A 61 -1.66 6.10 -21.69
CA ALA A 61 -1.71 7.56 -21.75
C ALA A 61 -2.41 8.20 -20.54
N LEU A 62 -3.35 7.49 -19.91
CA LEU A 62 -4.08 7.95 -18.74
C LEU A 62 -3.73 7.09 -17.52
N PRO A 63 -3.64 7.68 -16.31
CA PRO A 63 -3.21 6.97 -15.12
C PRO A 63 -4.18 5.85 -14.69
N ASP A 64 -5.47 5.99 -14.95
CA ASP A 64 -6.49 5.01 -14.56
C ASP A 64 -6.50 3.73 -15.42
N THR A 65 -5.94 3.80 -16.63
CA THR A 65 -5.82 2.65 -17.54
C THR A 65 -4.38 2.14 -17.69
N ALA A 66 -3.41 2.83 -17.10
CA ALA A 66 -1.99 2.51 -17.21
C ALA A 66 -1.62 1.25 -16.41
N GLU A 67 -0.68 0.49 -16.95
CA GLU A 67 -0.01 -0.63 -16.28
C GLU A 67 1.04 -0.10 -15.29
N SER A 68 1.51 -0.96 -14.38
CA SER A 68 2.25 -0.58 -13.17
C SER A 68 3.44 0.37 -13.43
N GLU A 69 4.28 0.10 -14.43
CA GLU A 69 5.44 0.93 -14.75
C GLU A 69 5.04 2.34 -15.23
N TYR A 70 4.01 2.43 -16.06
CA TYR A 70 3.50 3.71 -16.57
C TYR A 70 2.74 4.47 -15.48
N LEU A 71 2.01 3.76 -14.61
CA LEU A 71 1.36 4.34 -13.44
C LEU A 71 2.38 4.94 -12.48
N ASP A 72 3.50 4.25 -12.22
CA ASP A 72 4.61 4.78 -11.42
C ASP A 72 5.17 6.05 -12.07
N ARG A 73 5.35 6.04 -13.39
CA ARG A 73 5.81 7.24 -14.12
C ARG A 73 4.83 8.41 -14.02
N HIS A 74 3.53 8.16 -14.12
CA HIS A 74 2.50 9.19 -13.91
C HIS A 74 2.54 9.71 -12.47
N ALA A 75 2.70 8.84 -11.47
CA ALA A 75 2.80 9.22 -10.07
C ALA A 75 4.02 10.10 -9.79
N ASP A 76 5.18 9.74 -10.36
CA ASP A 76 6.43 10.49 -10.22
C ASP A 76 6.31 11.94 -10.73
N VAL A 77 5.56 12.18 -11.82
CA VAL A 77 5.32 13.54 -12.34
C VAL A 77 4.65 14.44 -11.29
N TRP A 78 3.84 13.86 -10.41
CA TRP A 78 3.17 14.55 -9.30
C TRP A 78 3.94 14.49 -7.99
N GLY A 79 5.16 13.95 -7.99
CA GLY A 79 5.99 13.77 -6.80
C GLY A 79 5.49 12.66 -5.86
N ILE A 80 4.67 11.75 -6.35
CA ILE A 80 4.17 10.60 -5.60
C ILE A 80 5.02 9.39 -5.94
N VAL A 81 5.70 8.83 -4.95
CA VAL A 81 6.43 7.58 -5.08
C VAL A 81 5.65 6.45 -4.42
N ARG A 82 5.67 5.28 -5.06
CA ARG A 82 5.07 4.06 -4.53
C ARG A 82 5.72 3.67 -3.21
N LYS A 83 4.92 3.31 -2.22
CA LYS A 83 5.45 2.80 -0.94
C LYS A 83 6.11 1.44 -1.18
N ALA A 84 7.40 1.35 -0.86
CA ALA A 84 8.15 0.11 -0.90
C ALA A 84 7.66 -0.87 0.18
N ALA A 85 7.91 -2.16 -0.04
CA ALA A 85 7.71 -3.16 1.01
C ALA A 85 8.64 -2.89 2.20
N ALA A 86 8.15 -3.11 3.41
CA ALA A 86 8.91 -2.97 4.65
C ALA A 86 9.21 -4.34 5.27
N PHE A 87 10.38 -4.46 5.90
CA PHE A 87 10.79 -5.68 6.58
C PHE A 87 10.17 -5.76 7.97
N ALA A 88 9.69 -6.94 8.33
CA ALA A 88 9.30 -7.18 9.71
C ALA A 88 10.55 -7.24 10.60
N ALA A 89 10.52 -6.58 11.74
CA ALA A 89 11.63 -6.52 12.68
C ALA A 89 11.13 -6.64 14.12
N GLY A 90 12.01 -7.12 15.00
CA GLY A 90 11.75 -7.24 16.42
C GLY A 90 12.88 -7.99 17.10
N ALA A 91 12.61 -8.54 18.29
CA ALA A 91 13.61 -9.23 19.09
C ALA A 91 13.27 -10.71 19.26
N VAL A 92 14.32 -11.54 19.36
CA VAL A 92 14.22 -12.99 19.55
C VAL A 92 15.14 -13.39 20.70
N ASP A 93 14.61 -14.21 21.60
CA ASP A 93 15.30 -14.78 22.74
C ASP A 93 15.90 -16.14 22.35
N PHE A 94 17.22 -16.23 22.40
CA PHE A 94 17.99 -17.46 22.25
C PHE A 94 18.33 -18.01 23.62
N THR A 95 18.40 -19.34 23.73
CA THR A 95 18.88 -20.04 24.93
C THR A 95 20.08 -20.90 24.58
N GLY A 96 20.99 -21.09 25.54
CA GLY A 96 22.20 -21.87 25.31
C GLY A 96 23.26 -21.72 26.39
N VAL A 97 24.48 -22.12 26.03
CA VAL A 97 25.66 -22.10 26.90
C VAL A 97 26.22 -20.70 26.99
N ASN A 98 26.47 -20.23 28.21
CA ASN A 98 27.09 -18.92 28.48
C ASN A 98 28.44 -18.77 27.77
N GLY A 99 28.68 -17.57 27.22
CA GLY A 99 29.89 -17.25 26.46
C GLY A 99 29.84 -17.65 24.99
N THR A 100 28.74 -18.26 24.53
CA THR A 100 28.53 -18.55 23.10
C THR A 100 28.08 -17.30 22.36
N VAL A 101 28.71 -17.02 21.21
CA VAL A 101 28.43 -15.85 20.39
C VAL A 101 27.45 -16.21 19.27
N ILE A 102 26.40 -15.42 19.13
CA ILE A 102 25.46 -15.44 18.00
C ILE A 102 25.87 -14.28 17.10
N ALA A 103 26.46 -14.59 15.94
CA ALA A 103 26.92 -13.59 14.99
C ALA A 103 25.75 -12.85 14.32
N GLU A 104 26.00 -11.63 13.86
CA GLU A 104 25.12 -10.93 12.92
C GLU A 104 24.94 -11.76 11.63
N GLY A 105 23.74 -11.72 11.04
CA GLY A 105 23.40 -12.49 9.84
C GLY A 105 23.06 -13.96 10.10
N THR A 106 22.94 -14.40 11.35
CA THR A 106 22.49 -15.75 11.69
C THR A 106 21.04 -15.96 11.23
N GLU A 107 20.80 -16.95 10.36
CA GLU A 107 19.49 -17.21 9.79
C GLU A 107 18.61 -18.11 10.67
N LEU A 108 17.39 -17.64 10.96
CA LEU A 108 16.32 -18.41 11.58
C LEU A 108 15.15 -18.61 10.60
N LYS A 109 14.38 -19.67 10.83
CA LYS A 109 13.21 -20.03 10.04
C LYS A 109 12.02 -20.32 10.92
N ARG A 110 10.86 -19.75 10.58
CA ARG A 110 9.56 -20.10 11.17
C ARG A 110 9.01 -21.39 10.55
N ALA A 111 8.02 -22.00 11.21
CA ALA A 111 7.42 -23.27 10.77
C ALA A 111 6.88 -23.28 9.32
N ASP A 112 6.41 -22.13 8.83
CA ASP A 112 5.90 -21.92 7.48
C ASP A 112 6.99 -21.65 6.42
N GLY A 113 8.25 -21.59 6.83
CA GLY A 113 9.39 -21.38 5.95
C GLY A 113 9.87 -19.93 5.83
N VAL A 114 9.20 -18.97 6.48
CA VAL A 114 9.65 -17.57 6.49
C VAL A 114 10.98 -17.44 7.24
N LYS A 115 11.93 -16.71 6.66
CA LYS A 115 13.29 -16.55 7.17
C LYS A 115 13.53 -15.19 7.80
N TYR A 116 14.38 -15.17 8.81
CA TYR A 116 14.83 -13.99 9.55
C TYR A 116 16.34 -14.06 9.72
N ALA A 117 17.01 -12.91 9.82
CA ALA A 117 18.43 -12.81 10.10
C ALA A 117 18.65 -11.92 11.34
N THR A 118 19.63 -12.26 12.17
CA THR A 118 20.06 -11.38 13.27
C THR A 118 20.66 -10.09 12.73
N ALA A 119 20.22 -8.95 13.26
CA ALA A 119 20.68 -7.61 12.86
C ALA A 119 21.88 -7.11 13.66
N ALA A 120 22.29 -7.84 14.70
CA ALA A 120 23.46 -7.56 15.50
C ALA A 120 24.02 -8.86 16.10
N GLU A 121 25.30 -8.82 16.48
CA GLU A 121 25.91 -9.86 17.29
C GLU A 121 25.42 -9.79 18.74
N ALA A 122 25.29 -10.95 19.39
CA ALA A 122 25.02 -11.04 20.82
C ALA A 122 25.73 -12.26 21.44
N THR A 123 26.11 -12.14 22.70
CA THR A 123 26.70 -13.26 23.46
C THR A 123 25.72 -13.75 24.52
N ILE A 124 25.55 -15.06 24.64
CA ILE A 124 24.69 -15.67 25.67
C ILE A 124 25.28 -15.43 27.05
N ALA A 125 24.47 -14.85 27.95
CA ALA A 125 24.82 -14.60 29.34
C ALA A 125 23.63 -14.93 30.25
N GLY A 126 23.85 -15.70 31.31
CA GLY A 126 22.77 -16.16 32.19
C GLY A 126 21.84 -17.21 31.59
N GLY A 127 22.26 -17.90 30.52
CA GLY A 127 21.53 -18.97 29.84
C GLY A 127 20.68 -18.49 28.66
N SER A 128 20.59 -17.18 28.42
CA SER A 128 19.86 -16.60 27.29
C SER A 128 20.52 -15.35 26.70
N ALA A 129 20.09 -14.96 25.50
CA ALA A 129 20.40 -13.68 24.88
C ALA A 129 19.23 -13.20 24.01
N THR A 130 18.87 -11.93 24.14
CA THR A 130 17.87 -11.28 23.28
C THR A 130 18.58 -10.57 22.14
N VAL A 131 18.23 -10.88 20.90
CA VAL A 131 18.88 -10.35 19.70
C VAL A 131 17.84 -9.75 18.77
N ALA A 132 18.13 -8.57 18.21
CA ALA A 132 17.31 -7.98 17.19
C ALA A 132 17.39 -8.81 15.90
N VAL A 133 16.25 -9.10 15.28
CA VAL A 133 16.15 -9.81 14.01
C VAL A 133 15.31 -9.03 13.02
N VAL A 134 15.61 -9.23 11.74
CA VAL A 134 14.87 -8.65 10.62
C VAL A 134 14.50 -9.78 9.65
N ALA A 135 13.29 -9.74 9.10
CA ALA A 135 12.85 -10.67 8.07
C ALA A 135 13.75 -10.56 6.83
N VAL A 136 14.07 -11.69 6.20
CA VAL A 136 14.93 -11.70 4.99
C VAL A 136 14.17 -11.16 3.77
N ALA A 137 12.86 -11.40 3.72
CA ALA A 137 11.98 -10.84 2.70
C ALA A 137 11.11 -9.72 3.30
N ALA A 138 10.99 -8.60 2.58
CA ALA A 138 10.07 -7.54 2.93
C ALA A 138 8.62 -7.98 2.66
N GLY A 139 7.67 -7.47 3.44
CA GLY A 139 6.26 -7.83 3.33
C GLY A 139 5.60 -8.16 4.67
N SER A 140 4.28 -8.24 4.66
CA SER A 140 3.45 -8.58 5.82
C SER A 140 3.61 -10.05 6.24
N ALA A 141 4.07 -10.92 5.34
CA ALA A 141 4.34 -12.33 5.63
C ALA A 141 5.41 -12.52 6.73
N GLY A 142 6.31 -11.55 6.91
CA GLY A 142 7.32 -11.54 7.97
C GLY A 142 6.77 -11.25 9.38
N LEU A 143 5.49 -10.86 9.51
CA LEU A 143 4.90 -10.55 10.80
C LEU A 143 4.73 -11.82 11.63
N ALA A 144 5.10 -11.76 12.91
CA ALA A 144 5.05 -12.92 13.80
C ALA A 144 4.69 -12.49 15.24
N ASN A 145 3.83 -13.27 15.90
CA ASN A 145 3.42 -12.95 17.26
C ASN A 145 4.49 -13.35 18.29
N ALA A 146 4.54 -12.62 19.40
CA ALA A 146 5.38 -12.97 20.54
C ALA A 146 5.11 -14.41 21.02
N GLY A 147 6.15 -15.10 21.48
CA GLY A 147 6.06 -16.48 21.95
C GLY A 147 6.05 -17.55 20.84
N GLN A 148 6.00 -17.17 19.56
CA GLN A 148 6.22 -18.14 18.49
C GLN A 148 7.67 -18.59 18.43
N THR A 149 7.89 -19.85 18.02
CA THR A 149 9.22 -20.43 17.92
C THR A 149 9.80 -20.28 16.52
N LEU A 150 11.07 -19.85 16.46
CA LEU A 150 11.91 -19.85 15.28
C LEU A 150 12.99 -20.93 15.43
N THR A 151 13.40 -21.52 14.32
CA THR A 151 14.41 -22.58 14.30
C THR A 151 15.67 -22.11 13.58
N LEU A 152 16.84 -22.41 14.12
CA LEU A 152 18.11 -22.08 13.46
C LEU A 152 18.23 -22.87 12.15
N THR A 153 18.54 -22.17 11.05
CA THR A 153 18.75 -22.80 9.73
C THR A 153 20.09 -23.53 9.69
N THR A 154 21.11 -22.96 10.33
CA THR A 154 22.41 -23.58 10.57
C THR A 154 22.62 -23.72 12.07
N PRO A 155 22.81 -24.95 12.60
CA PRO A 155 23.05 -25.14 14.02
C PRO A 155 24.33 -24.42 14.48
N ILE A 156 24.24 -23.75 15.63
CA ILE A 156 25.39 -23.13 16.30
C ILE A 156 25.71 -23.98 17.53
N ALA A 157 26.95 -24.45 17.65
CA ALA A 157 27.36 -25.25 18.79
C ALA A 157 27.20 -24.44 20.09
N GLY A 158 26.45 -24.98 21.05
CA GLY A 158 26.19 -24.31 22.34
C GLY A 158 24.95 -23.42 22.34
N VAL A 159 24.21 -23.28 21.23
CA VAL A 159 22.90 -22.59 21.19
C VAL A 159 21.80 -23.62 20.93
N ASP A 160 20.67 -23.50 21.62
CA ASP A 160 19.51 -24.34 21.35
C ASP A 160 18.98 -24.07 19.93
N SER A 161 18.52 -25.13 19.26
CA SER A 161 18.04 -25.03 17.87
C SER A 161 16.76 -24.21 17.71
N ALA A 162 16.03 -24.00 18.81
CA ALA A 162 14.80 -23.24 18.88
C ALA A 162 15.05 -21.93 19.64
N ALA A 163 14.65 -20.82 19.04
CA ALA A 163 14.62 -19.50 19.65
C ALA A 163 13.16 -19.01 19.72
N THR A 164 12.84 -18.15 20.67
CA THR A 164 11.46 -17.69 20.89
C THR A 164 11.36 -16.21 20.59
N ILE A 165 10.32 -15.78 19.88
CA ILE A 165 10.10 -14.37 19.61
C ILE A 165 9.77 -13.65 20.92
N ALA A 166 10.53 -12.59 21.21
CA ALA A 166 10.43 -11.84 22.45
C ALA A 166 9.11 -11.07 22.55
N ALA A 167 8.88 -10.46 23.71
CA ALA A 167 7.73 -9.57 23.92
C ALA A 167 7.73 -8.43 22.88
N GLY A 168 6.57 -8.19 22.25
CA GLY A 168 6.41 -7.21 21.17
C GLY A 168 6.30 -7.81 19.77
N GLY A 169 6.70 -9.06 19.56
CA GLY A 169 6.57 -9.73 18.26
C GLY A 169 7.54 -9.20 17.19
N LEU A 170 7.39 -9.72 15.97
CA LEU A 170 8.03 -9.18 14.77
C LEU A 170 6.97 -8.38 14.02
N ILE A 171 7.15 -7.06 14.00
CA ILE A 171 6.16 -6.08 13.54
C ILE A 171 6.74 -5.23 12.40
N ALA A 172 5.96 -4.26 11.89
CA ALA A 172 6.35 -3.31 10.84
C ALA A 172 6.61 -3.90 9.43
N GLY A 173 6.41 -5.21 9.24
CA GLY A 173 6.35 -5.83 7.92
C GLY A 173 5.13 -5.33 7.15
N ALA A 174 5.34 -4.78 5.96
CA ALA A 174 4.28 -4.27 5.11
C ALA A 174 4.57 -4.61 3.65
N ASP A 175 3.53 -5.00 2.91
CA ASP A 175 3.66 -5.30 1.49
C ASP A 175 3.86 -4.02 0.67
N GLN A 176 4.46 -4.17 -0.51
CA GLN A 176 4.56 -3.07 -1.44
C GLN A 176 3.15 -2.57 -1.80
N GLU A 177 3.01 -1.25 -1.91
CA GLU A 177 1.73 -0.65 -2.31
C GLU A 177 1.27 -1.17 -3.66
N THR A 178 0.00 -1.55 -3.73
CA THR A 178 -0.64 -2.11 -4.94
C THR A 178 -1.01 -1.01 -5.93
N ASP A 179 -1.16 -1.36 -7.21
CA ASP A 179 -1.55 -0.39 -8.26
C ASP A 179 -2.86 0.34 -7.94
N PRO A 180 -3.94 -0.32 -7.47
CA PRO A 180 -5.16 0.39 -7.11
C PRO A 180 -4.95 1.40 -5.97
N ALA A 181 -4.11 1.07 -4.98
CA ALA A 181 -3.83 1.97 -3.86
C ALA A 181 -3.00 3.19 -4.29
N LEU A 182 -1.99 2.99 -5.16
CA LEU A 182 -1.23 4.09 -5.75
C LEU A 182 -2.13 4.98 -6.62
N LEU A 183 -2.98 4.37 -7.46
CA LEU A 183 -3.90 5.10 -8.32
C LEU A 183 -4.86 5.99 -7.50
N ILE A 184 -5.39 5.49 -6.38
CA ILE A 184 -6.25 6.30 -5.48
C ILE A 184 -5.51 7.54 -4.99
N ARG A 185 -4.26 7.39 -4.52
CA ARG A 185 -3.44 8.51 -4.06
C ARG A 185 -3.11 9.50 -5.19
N LEU A 186 -2.80 8.98 -6.37
CA LEU A 186 -2.52 9.80 -7.56
C LEU A 186 -3.74 10.60 -7.98
N LEU A 187 -4.91 9.97 -8.10
CA LEU A 187 -6.14 10.65 -8.47
C LEU A 187 -6.55 11.68 -7.43
N ALA A 188 -6.40 11.38 -6.12
CA ALA A 188 -6.63 12.35 -5.07
C ALA A 188 -5.75 13.60 -5.25
N ARG A 189 -4.46 13.41 -5.54
CA ARG A 189 -3.53 14.52 -5.81
C ARG A 189 -3.88 15.35 -7.04
N ILE A 190 -4.36 14.71 -8.10
CA ILE A 190 -4.77 15.39 -9.34
C ILE A 190 -6.08 16.18 -9.12
N GLN A 191 -7.04 15.57 -8.44
CA GLN A 191 -8.37 16.16 -8.21
C GLN A 191 -8.36 17.22 -7.10
N GLN A 192 -7.44 17.11 -6.15
CA GLN A 192 -7.25 18.02 -5.02
C GLN A 192 -5.82 18.55 -5.01
N PRO A 193 -5.43 19.38 -6.01
CA PRO A 193 -4.11 19.99 -6.01
C PRO A 193 -3.99 20.89 -4.77
N PRO A 194 -2.84 20.92 -4.08
CA PRO A 194 -2.72 21.76 -2.89
C PRO A 194 -2.94 23.23 -3.24
N HIS A 195 -3.88 23.87 -2.57
CA HIS A 195 -4.21 25.27 -2.79
C HIS A 195 -3.46 26.20 -1.83
N GLY A 196 -2.57 25.64 -1.00
CA GLY A 196 -1.76 26.39 -0.05
C GLY A 196 -2.56 26.97 1.11
N GLY A 197 -3.71 26.37 1.46
CA GLY A 197 -4.58 26.80 2.55
C GLY A 197 -6.07 26.57 2.35
N ALA A 198 -6.50 25.78 1.36
CA ALA A 198 -7.91 25.38 1.26
C ALA A 198 -8.25 24.36 2.36
N ASP A 199 -9.54 24.19 2.64
CA ASP A 199 -10.03 23.28 3.68
C ASP A 199 -9.40 21.88 3.60
N PHE A 200 -9.29 21.30 2.40
CA PHE A 200 -8.73 19.95 2.21
C PHE A 200 -7.19 19.87 2.34
N ASP A 201 -6.47 21.00 2.35
CA ASP A 201 -5.02 21.02 2.53
C ASP A 201 -4.64 20.63 3.96
N TYR A 202 -5.39 21.10 4.96
CA TYR A 202 -5.07 20.85 6.37
C TYR A 202 -5.14 19.37 6.77
N PRO A 203 -6.20 18.60 6.42
CA PRO A 203 -6.20 17.17 6.65
C PRO A 203 -5.08 16.45 5.91
N SER A 204 -4.76 16.87 4.69
CA SER A 204 -3.67 16.28 3.90
C SER A 204 -2.30 16.49 4.56
N TRP A 205 -2.05 17.67 5.13
CA TRP A 205 -0.83 17.96 5.88
C TRP A 205 -0.77 17.20 7.21
N ALA A 206 -1.90 17.06 7.92
CA ALA A 206 -1.97 16.25 9.13
C ALA A 206 -1.68 14.77 8.84
N LEU A 207 -2.27 14.20 7.78
CA LEU A 207 -2.07 12.81 7.36
C LEU A 207 -0.63 12.51 6.88
N ALA A 208 0.15 13.53 6.53
CA ALA A 208 1.56 13.37 6.20
C ALA A 208 2.43 13.09 7.45
N VAL A 209 1.93 13.40 8.65
CA VAL A 209 2.61 13.09 9.91
C VAL A 209 2.42 11.62 10.26
N ALA A 210 3.53 10.93 10.57
CA ALA A 210 3.51 9.50 10.86
C ALA A 210 2.57 9.17 12.03
N GLY A 211 1.75 8.14 11.85
CA GLY A 211 0.78 7.66 12.84
C GLY A 211 -0.59 8.34 12.79
N VAL A 212 -0.74 9.46 12.07
CA VAL A 212 -2.05 10.07 11.83
C VAL A 212 -2.85 9.19 10.85
N THR A 213 -4.02 8.74 11.28
CA THR A 213 -4.89 7.84 10.49
C THR A 213 -6.05 8.56 9.84
N ARG A 214 -6.59 9.59 10.51
CA ARG A 214 -7.73 10.40 10.05
C ARG A 214 -7.55 11.84 10.49
N ALA A 215 -8.01 12.79 9.69
CA ALA A 215 -7.95 14.21 10.02
C ALA A 215 -9.15 14.97 9.45
N TRP A 216 -9.59 15.99 10.17
CA TRP A 216 -10.69 16.88 9.79
C TRP A 216 -10.30 18.33 10.02
N VAL A 217 -10.86 19.20 9.20
CA VAL A 217 -10.70 20.64 9.29
C VAL A 217 -12.02 21.30 9.67
N TYR A 218 -11.94 22.32 10.52
CA TYR A 218 -13.08 23.14 10.92
C TYR A 218 -12.69 24.60 10.70
N ALA A 219 -13.14 25.16 9.58
CA ALA A 219 -12.86 26.53 9.21
C ALA A 219 -13.59 27.52 10.16
N GLN A 220 -12.87 28.54 10.62
CA GLN A 220 -13.39 29.66 11.41
C GLN A 220 -14.00 29.29 12.77
N GLU A 221 -13.67 28.11 13.32
CA GLU A 221 -14.25 27.65 14.59
C GLU A 221 -13.89 28.57 15.77
N LEU A 222 -12.69 29.12 15.79
CA LEU A 222 -12.24 30.09 16.80
C LEU A 222 -12.38 31.56 16.33
N GLY A 223 -13.15 31.79 15.26
CA GLY A 223 -13.37 33.11 14.67
C GLY A 223 -12.74 33.29 13.29
N ILE A 224 -12.94 34.47 12.70
CA ILE A 224 -12.47 34.78 11.35
C ILE A 224 -10.95 34.68 11.27
N GLY A 225 -10.45 33.99 10.24
CA GLY A 225 -9.01 33.78 10.02
C GLY A 225 -8.42 32.59 10.79
N THR A 226 -9.23 31.88 11.59
CA THR A 226 -8.80 30.70 12.32
C THR A 226 -9.15 29.40 11.60
N VAL A 227 -8.33 28.38 11.77
CA VAL A 227 -8.59 27.02 11.27
C VAL A 227 -8.28 26.04 12.40
N THR A 228 -9.27 25.25 12.80
CA THR A 228 -9.04 24.18 13.76
C THR A 228 -8.87 22.86 13.03
N VAL A 229 -7.81 22.12 13.36
CA VAL A 229 -7.56 20.78 12.82
C VAL A 229 -7.66 19.77 13.93
N ARG A 230 -8.40 18.69 13.67
CA ARG A 230 -8.53 17.53 14.57
C ARG A 230 -8.08 16.28 13.87
N PHE A 231 -7.44 15.37 14.58
CA PHE A 231 -6.91 14.14 13.99
C PHE A 231 -6.95 12.97 14.97
N MET A 232 -6.89 11.75 14.42
CA MET A 232 -6.84 10.49 15.17
C MET A 232 -5.56 9.73 14.81
N MET A 233 -5.13 8.85 15.72
CA MET A 233 -4.02 7.91 15.55
C MET A 233 -4.51 6.50 15.93
N ASP A 234 -5.49 6.00 15.19
CA ASP A 234 -6.24 4.76 15.46
C ASP A 234 -5.34 3.50 15.50
N ALA A 235 -4.18 3.55 14.85
CA ALA A 235 -3.20 2.47 14.84
C ALA A 235 -2.20 2.51 16.01
N THR A 236 -2.07 3.67 16.66
CA THR A 236 -1.10 3.91 17.74
C THR A 236 -1.76 3.81 19.10
N TYR A 237 -2.97 4.35 19.26
CA TYR A 237 -3.70 4.38 20.53
C TYR A 237 -4.99 3.58 20.45
N ALA A 238 -5.37 2.92 21.54
CA ALA A 238 -6.53 2.02 21.59
C ALA A 238 -7.87 2.75 21.35
N ASP A 239 -7.98 4.00 21.81
CA ASP A 239 -9.10 4.90 21.55
C ASP A 239 -8.88 5.79 20.31
N GLY A 240 -7.69 5.73 19.71
CA GLY A 240 -7.25 6.55 18.59
C GLY A 240 -7.01 8.02 18.93
N ILE A 241 -7.08 8.43 20.20
CA ILE A 241 -6.97 9.84 20.59
C ILE A 241 -5.49 10.20 20.77
N PRO A 242 -4.98 11.23 20.07
CA PRO A 242 -3.59 11.63 20.15
C PRO A 242 -3.23 12.24 21.50
N LEU A 243 -1.98 12.05 21.94
CA LEU A 243 -1.43 12.68 23.14
C LEU A 243 -0.96 14.11 22.85
N ALA A 244 -0.68 14.88 23.90
CA ALA A 244 -0.22 16.26 23.78
C ALA A 244 1.07 16.42 22.95
N ALA A 245 1.96 15.42 23.00
CA ALA A 245 3.18 15.40 22.19
C ALA A 245 2.87 15.25 20.69
N ASP A 246 1.89 14.42 20.34
CA ASP A 246 1.46 14.23 18.95
C ASP A 246 0.78 15.48 18.40
N VAL A 247 -0.07 16.13 19.22
CA VAL A 247 -0.70 17.40 18.86
C VAL A 247 0.35 18.47 18.57
N ALA A 248 1.40 18.57 19.41
CA ALA A 248 2.50 19.51 19.19
C ALA A 248 3.30 19.18 17.92
N ALA A 249 3.53 17.90 17.63
CA ALA A 249 4.23 17.48 16.42
C ALA A 249 3.44 17.81 15.14
N VAL A 250 2.13 17.55 15.14
CA VAL A 250 1.24 17.88 14.02
C VAL A 250 1.10 19.39 13.86
N GLN A 251 0.97 20.14 14.96
CA GLN A 251 0.95 21.60 14.94
C GLN A 251 2.21 22.17 14.27
N ALA A 252 3.40 21.73 14.69
CA ALA A 252 4.67 22.18 14.11
C ALA A 252 4.79 21.83 12.61
N ALA A 253 4.29 20.68 12.19
CA ALA A 253 4.28 20.27 10.79
C ALA A 253 3.37 21.17 9.93
N ILE A 254 2.17 21.49 10.42
CA ILE A 254 1.22 22.36 9.71
C ILE A 254 1.71 23.81 9.70
N ASP A 255 2.31 24.28 10.80
CA ASP A 255 2.86 25.64 10.88
C ASP A 255 3.95 25.92 9.85
N ALA A 256 4.68 24.89 9.40
CA ALA A 256 5.71 25.01 8.37
C ALA A 256 5.15 25.24 6.95
N VAL A 257 3.87 24.92 6.71
CA VAL A 257 3.26 24.91 5.36
C VAL A 257 1.99 25.75 5.24
N ARG A 258 1.38 26.15 6.36
CA ARG A 258 0.16 26.97 6.37
C ARG A 258 0.36 28.32 5.67
N PRO A 259 -0.70 28.95 5.13
CA PRO A 259 -0.62 30.35 4.73
C PRO A 259 -0.18 31.24 5.88
N VAL A 260 0.65 32.23 5.58
CA VAL A 260 1.19 33.20 6.55
C VAL A 260 0.09 33.93 7.33
N THR A 261 -1.11 34.06 6.76
CA THR A 261 -2.24 34.79 7.35
C THR A 261 -3.23 33.91 8.12
N ALA A 262 -3.16 32.58 8.00
CA ALA A 262 -4.11 31.69 8.64
C ALA A 262 -3.65 31.35 10.05
N ASP A 263 -4.49 31.54 11.07
CA ASP A 263 -4.18 31.14 12.45
C ASP A 263 -4.66 29.70 12.71
N VAL A 264 -3.74 28.75 12.80
CA VAL A 264 -4.08 27.32 12.81
C VAL A 264 -3.90 26.75 14.21
N THR A 265 -4.93 26.12 14.73
CA THR A 265 -4.91 25.42 16.02
C THR A 265 -5.19 23.94 15.82
N VAL A 266 -4.24 23.09 16.15
CA VAL A 266 -4.40 21.63 16.17
C VAL A 266 -4.83 21.20 17.56
N VAL A 267 -5.88 20.39 17.65
CA VAL A 267 -6.39 19.87 18.92
C VAL A 267 -6.74 18.38 18.81
N ALA A 268 -6.57 17.65 19.92
CA ALA A 268 -7.10 16.29 20.02
C ALA A 268 -8.64 16.32 20.02
N PRO A 269 -9.31 15.35 19.35
CA PRO A 269 -10.74 15.16 19.49
C PRO A 269 -11.14 14.87 20.94
N VAL A 270 -12.28 15.41 21.37
CA VAL A 270 -12.86 15.08 22.68
C VAL A 270 -13.78 13.88 22.51
N ALA A 271 -13.49 12.80 23.24
CA ALA A 271 -14.30 11.59 23.20
C ALA A 271 -15.73 11.86 23.68
N VAL A 272 -16.72 11.51 22.85
CA VAL A 272 -18.13 11.46 23.25
C VAL A 272 -18.53 9.99 23.35
N PRO A 273 -18.72 9.43 24.57
CA PRO A 273 -19.06 8.03 24.73
C PRO A 273 -20.48 7.75 24.22
N LEU A 274 -20.59 6.81 23.29
CA LEU A 274 -21.87 6.30 22.77
C LEU A 274 -22.31 5.07 23.58
N SER A 275 -23.25 5.28 24.51
CA SER A 275 -23.80 4.20 25.34
C SER A 275 -25.02 3.57 24.67
N PHE A 276 -24.91 2.31 24.24
CA PHE A 276 -26.01 1.55 23.65
C PHE A 276 -26.68 0.63 24.67
N THR A 277 -28.01 0.60 24.69
CA THR A 277 -28.80 -0.40 25.43
C THR A 277 -29.54 -1.27 24.41
N ILE A 278 -29.10 -2.52 24.26
CA ILE A 278 -29.68 -3.47 23.31
C ILE A 278 -30.54 -4.47 24.08
N SER A 279 -31.84 -4.51 23.78
CA SER A 279 -32.81 -5.41 24.41
C SER A 279 -33.24 -6.53 23.46
N GLY A 280 -33.79 -7.63 24.01
CA GLY A 280 -34.35 -8.72 23.20
C GLY A 280 -33.32 -9.70 22.60
N LEU A 281 -32.08 -9.72 23.08
CA LEU A 281 -31.05 -10.65 22.63
C LEU A 281 -31.42 -12.10 22.96
N ASN A 282 -31.54 -12.96 21.94
CA ASN A 282 -31.74 -14.39 22.11
C ASN A 282 -30.99 -15.19 21.02
N PRO A 283 -29.97 -15.98 21.36
CA PRO A 283 -29.43 -16.21 22.71
C PRO A 283 -28.50 -15.07 23.18
N ALA A 284 -28.64 -14.62 24.42
CA ALA A 284 -27.82 -13.56 25.02
C ALA A 284 -26.48 -14.08 25.59
N THR A 285 -25.74 -14.88 24.82
CA THR A 285 -24.42 -15.40 25.25
C THR A 285 -23.35 -14.30 25.20
N GLN A 286 -22.25 -14.49 25.93
CA GLN A 286 -21.13 -13.54 25.90
C GLN A 286 -20.53 -13.40 24.49
N ALA A 287 -20.38 -14.52 23.77
CA ALA A 287 -19.89 -14.50 22.39
C ALA A 287 -20.77 -13.66 21.45
N VAL A 288 -22.09 -13.67 21.61
CA VAL A 288 -23.00 -12.83 20.81
C VAL A 288 -22.84 -11.35 21.19
N LYS A 289 -22.66 -11.04 22.49
CA LYS A 289 -22.42 -9.66 22.94
C LYS A 289 -21.10 -9.12 22.40
N ASP A 290 -20.03 -9.91 22.47
CA ASP A 290 -18.70 -9.53 21.97
C ASP A 290 -18.72 -9.33 20.44
N ALA A 291 -19.44 -10.17 19.71
CA ALA A 291 -19.63 -10.02 18.26
C ALA A 291 -20.40 -8.75 17.91
N ILE A 292 -21.48 -8.43 18.64
CA ILE A 292 -22.23 -7.20 18.44
C ILE A 292 -21.38 -5.98 18.75
N GLU A 293 -20.60 -6.01 19.83
CA GLU A 293 -19.68 -4.92 20.18
C GLU A 293 -18.61 -4.72 19.09
N ALA A 294 -18.05 -5.81 18.57
CA ALA A 294 -17.07 -5.75 17.47
C ALA A 294 -17.67 -5.14 16.20
N GLU A 295 -18.87 -5.58 15.80
CA GLU A 295 -19.56 -5.05 14.62
C GLU A 295 -19.98 -3.59 14.78
N LEU A 296 -20.43 -3.18 15.98
CA LEU A 296 -20.74 -1.77 16.24
C LEU A 296 -19.48 -0.90 16.17
N LYS A 297 -18.34 -1.38 16.71
CA LYS A 297 -17.06 -0.68 16.59
C LYS A 297 -16.62 -0.58 15.12
N ASP A 298 -16.81 -1.63 14.34
CA ASP A 298 -16.49 -1.63 12.91
C ASP A 298 -17.40 -0.69 12.11
N LEU A 299 -18.72 -0.73 12.35
CA LEU A 299 -19.68 0.17 11.72
C LEU A 299 -19.33 1.64 11.99
N ILE A 300 -19.08 1.99 13.25
CA ILE A 300 -18.69 3.36 13.63
C ILE A 300 -17.41 3.78 12.93
N ARG A 301 -16.44 2.87 12.73
CA ARG A 301 -15.20 3.18 12.00
C ARG A 301 -15.43 3.34 10.49
N ARG A 302 -16.36 2.59 9.89
CA ARG A 302 -16.68 2.71 8.46
C ARG A 302 -17.42 3.99 8.11
N GLU A 303 -18.24 4.51 9.03
CA GLU A 303 -19.03 5.72 8.81
C GLU A 303 -18.34 7.03 9.24
N ALA A 304 -17.14 6.97 9.83
CA ALA A 304 -16.45 8.11 10.44
C ALA A 304 -15.18 8.57 9.68
#